data_AF-A0A944Y3K5-F1
#
_entry.id   AF-A0A944Y3K5-F1
#
_cell.length_a   1.000
_cell.length_b   1.000
_cell.length_c   1.000
_cell.angle_alpha   90.00
_cell.angle_beta   90.00
_cell.angle_gamma   90.00
#
_symmetry.space_group_name_H-M   'P 1'
#
loop_
_entity.id
_entity.type
_entity.pdbx_description
1 polymer ?
#
loop_
_entity_poly.entity_id
_entity_poly.type
_entity_poly.pdbx_seq_one_letter_code
_entity_poly.pdbx_strand_id
1 'polypeptide(L)'
;MEQKLGLLSKLGITIILLYLGGMIIAPLLFKYLQSKLSSKNKRPNVDMDVLIRRKEQMLRGANPTGQLNGFDKETKAVKKHSKAEALFREKFQELSKISEKDSAQKESLMDLKNILALLDSLQWGEGAAIKEMMARFAKIYNYRIENHQIIKIVRMALKQNIILSRNTSKLPGHHELLELFYVLLYLDILFWEIRKGKSDFCKFLARSFKVKELAIFQAFESIIWKTKLSEQQVYEKLLSNSQSSSLIEVSEDHLSDIYNKIILINGSKNFITRKEFMALIQAEAVIFSTLSAIPPLRDKRDKAGAFTVFGLEQDANASEIKKRYKQLVVERHPDKLSTRGIPKSFEKIATENFHIIQQAYDILKKI
;
A
#
# COMPACT_ATOMS: atom_id res chain seq x y z
N MET A 1 -21.75 44.69 -50.43
CA MET A 1 -21.74 44.17 -49.04
C MET A 1 -22.71 43.01 -48.82
N GLU A 2 -23.79 42.90 -49.58
CA GLU A 2 -24.83 41.86 -49.38
C GLU A 2 -24.37 40.41 -49.65
N GLN A 3 -23.48 40.17 -50.62
CA GLN A 3 -23.01 38.80 -50.92
C GLN A 3 -22.15 38.17 -49.80
N LYS A 4 -21.40 38.97 -49.03
CA LYS A 4 -20.58 38.46 -47.91
C LYS A 4 -21.43 38.12 -46.68
N LEU A 5 -22.54 38.82 -46.48
CA LEU A 5 -23.46 38.59 -45.37
C LEU A 5 -24.23 37.26 -45.52
N GLY A 6 -24.62 36.92 -46.75
CA GLY A 6 -25.28 35.64 -47.06
C GLY A 6 -24.36 34.41 -46.96
N LEU A 7 -23.04 34.59 -47.06
CA LEU A 7 -22.06 33.50 -46.92
C LEU A 7 -21.78 33.18 -45.45
N LEU A 8 -21.71 34.20 -44.59
CA LEU A 8 -21.53 34.04 -43.14
C LEU A 8 -22.77 33.43 -42.48
N SER A 9 -23.98 33.79 -42.91
CA SER A 9 -25.21 33.18 -42.39
C SER A 9 -25.31 31.70 -42.77
N LYS A 10 -24.95 31.35 -44.01
CA LYS A 10 -24.89 29.94 -44.45
C LYS A 10 -23.87 29.15 -43.63
N LEU A 11 -22.66 29.67 -43.44
CA LEU A 11 -21.63 29.00 -42.62
C LEU A 11 -22.07 28.78 -41.17
N GLY A 12 -22.72 29.78 -40.55
CA GLY A 12 -23.28 29.63 -39.20
C GLY A 12 -24.36 28.55 -39.12
N ILE A 13 -25.26 28.52 -40.10
CA ILE A 13 -26.32 27.49 -40.18
C ILE A 13 -25.72 26.09 -40.39
N THR A 14 -24.70 25.94 -41.24
CA THR A 14 -24.05 24.64 -41.45
C THR A 14 -23.34 24.13 -40.20
N ILE A 15 -22.70 25.00 -39.43
CA ILE A 15 -22.04 24.64 -38.16
C ILE A 15 -23.09 24.23 -37.11
N ILE A 16 -24.20 24.96 -37.03
CA ILE A 16 -25.32 24.61 -36.13
C ILE A 16 -25.96 23.27 -36.52
N LEU A 17 -26.13 22.99 -37.81
CA LEU A 17 -26.67 21.71 -38.29
C LEU A 17 -25.70 20.55 -38.05
N LEU A 18 -24.39 20.76 -38.20
CA LEU A 18 -23.36 19.76 -37.84
C LEU A 18 -23.36 19.49 -36.33
N TYR A 19 -23.51 20.52 -35.51
CA TYR A 19 -23.58 20.40 -34.06
C TYR A 19 -24.85 19.65 -33.62
N LEU A 20 -26.02 20.03 -34.15
CA LEU A 20 -27.29 19.35 -33.86
C LEU A 20 -27.30 17.91 -34.40
N GLY A 21 -26.75 17.69 -35.59
CA GLY A 21 -26.56 16.35 -36.16
C GLY A 21 -25.66 15.49 -35.28
N GLY A 22 -24.52 16.02 -34.83
CA GLY A 22 -23.64 15.35 -33.87
C GLY A 22 -24.34 15.04 -32.55
N MET A 23 -25.16 15.96 -32.04
CA MET A 23 -25.86 15.80 -30.76
C MET A 23 -27.01 14.78 -30.81
N ILE A 24 -27.62 14.55 -31.98
CA ILE A 24 -28.68 13.55 -32.18
C ILE A 24 -28.11 12.19 -32.60
N ILE A 25 -27.10 12.19 -33.48
CA ILE A 25 -26.52 10.98 -34.04
C ILE A 25 -25.52 10.35 -33.05
N ALA A 26 -24.77 11.12 -32.26
CA ALA A 26 -23.81 10.55 -31.30
C ALA A 26 -24.48 9.70 -30.20
N PRO A 27 -25.62 10.09 -29.58
CA PRO A 27 -26.33 9.22 -28.64
C PRO A 27 -26.92 7.96 -29.28
N LEU A 28 -27.33 8.04 -30.56
CA LEU A 28 -27.86 6.89 -31.31
C LEU A 28 -26.74 5.92 -31.72
N LEU A 29 -25.61 6.44 -32.20
CA LEU A 29 -24.39 5.65 -32.46
C LEU A 29 -23.85 5.06 -31.16
N PHE A 30 -23.86 5.80 -30.06
CA PHE A 30 -23.44 5.31 -28.75
C PHE A 30 -24.39 4.22 -28.24
N LYS A 31 -25.72 4.38 -28.39
CA LYS A 31 -26.69 3.31 -28.07
C LYS A 31 -26.58 2.09 -28.98
N TYR A 32 -26.28 2.27 -30.27
CA TYR A 32 -26.09 1.18 -31.22
C TYR A 32 -24.77 0.43 -30.97
N LEU A 33 -23.68 1.16 -30.71
CA LEU A 33 -22.40 0.59 -30.28
C LEU A 33 -22.55 -0.10 -28.93
N GLN A 34 -23.27 0.50 -27.99
CA GLN A 34 -23.57 -0.10 -26.70
C GLN A 34 -24.46 -1.33 -26.84
N SER A 35 -25.46 -1.38 -27.74
CA SER A 35 -26.28 -2.58 -27.93
C SER A 35 -25.50 -3.72 -28.60
N LYS A 36 -24.54 -3.40 -29.48
CA LYS A 36 -23.66 -4.38 -30.13
C LYS A 36 -22.50 -4.83 -29.22
N LEU A 37 -22.01 -3.96 -28.33
CA LEU A 37 -20.99 -4.26 -27.31
C LEU A 37 -21.57 -4.83 -26.01
N SER A 38 -22.85 -4.58 -25.71
CA SER A 38 -23.57 -5.06 -24.51
C SER A 38 -24.34 -6.36 -24.74
N SER A 39 -24.10 -7.05 -25.86
CA SER A 39 -24.51 -8.45 -26.04
C SER A 39 -23.53 -9.39 -25.31
N LYS A 40 -23.61 -9.38 -23.98
CA LYS A 40 -23.34 -10.45 -22.98
C LYS A 40 -22.88 -9.85 -21.65
N ASN A 41 -23.74 -9.06 -21.03
CA ASN A 41 -23.80 -8.97 -19.57
C ASN A 41 -25.23 -9.30 -19.13
N LYS A 42 -25.65 -10.54 -19.42
CA LYS A 42 -26.60 -11.19 -18.53
C LYS A 42 -25.82 -11.48 -17.26
N ARG A 43 -26.20 -10.84 -16.14
CA ARG A 43 -25.85 -11.33 -14.80
C ARG A 43 -26.00 -12.86 -14.86
N PRO A 44 -25.02 -13.67 -14.43
CA PRO A 44 -25.30 -15.08 -14.33
C PRO A 44 -26.44 -15.17 -13.31
N ASN A 45 -27.62 -15.57 -13.79
CA ASN A 45 -28.61 -16.12 -12.90
C ASN A 45 -27.91 -17.36 -12.35
N VAL A 46 -27.29 -17.20 -11.19
CA VAL A 46 -26.67 -18.30 -10.48
C VAL A 46 -27.87 -19.11 -10.03
N ASP A 47 -28.25 -20.04 -10.90
CA ASP A 47 -29.34 -20.95 -10.67
C ASP A 47 -28.93 -21.80 -9.48
N MET A 48 -29.41 -21.40 -8.30
CA MET A 48 -29.01 -21.99 -7.02
C MET A 48 -29.28 -23.49 -7.03
N ASP A 49 -30.27 -23.94 -7.79
CA ASP A 49 -30.61 -25.34 -7.97
C ASP A 49 -29.54 -26.10 -8.75
N VAL A 50 -28.90 -25.45 -9.74
CA VAL A 50 -27.78 -26.04 -10.48
C VAL A 50 -26.54 -26.16 -9.58
N LEU A 51 -26.30 -25.17 -8.71
CA LEU A 51 -25.18 -25.22 -7.76
C LEU A 51 -25.41 -26.24 -6.62
N ILE A 52 -26.63 -26.34 -6.12
CA ILE A 52 -27.02 -27.33 -5.09
C ILE A 52 -26.87 -28.73 -5.68
N ARG A 53 -27.38 -29.00 -6.90
CA ARG A 53 -27.20 -30.30 -7.56
C ARG A 53 -25.75 -30.64 -7.81
N ARG A 54 -24.91 -29.67 -8.17
CA ARG A 54 -23.46 -29.88 -8.36
C ARG A 54 -22.77 -30.26 -7.05
N LYS A 55 -23.17 -29.62 -5.94
CA LYS A 55 -22.65 -29.88 -4.60
C LYS A 55 -23.14 -31.24 -4.06
N GLU A 56 -24.39 -31.61 -4.32
CA GLU A 56 -24.93 -32.94 -4.01
C GLU A 56 -24.26 -34.05 -4.81
N GLN A 57 -23.98 -33.85 -6.10
CA GLN A 57 -23.28 -34.82 -6.95
C GLN A 57 -21.82 -35.04 -6.51
N MET A 58 -21.14 -33.98 -6.05
CA MET A 58 -19.79 -34.08 -5.50
C MET A 58 -19.75 -34.78 -4.14
N LEU A 59 -20.72 -34.51 -3.26
CA LEU A 59 -20.84 -35.19 -1.96
C LEU A 59 -21.21 -36.67 -2.09
N ARG A 60 -21.87 -37.05 -3.19
CA ARG A 60 -22.22 -38.44 -3.53
C ARG A 60 -21.13 -39.18 -4.33
N GLY A 61 -19.97 -38.56 -4.59
CA GLY A 61 -18.83 -39.22 -5.24
C GLY A 61 -19.02 -39.53 -6.73
N ALA A 62 -19.98 -38.90 -7.42
CA ALA A 62 -20.19 -39.12 -8.85
C ALA A 62 -19.31 -38.19 -9.69
N ASN A 63 -18.37 -38.76 -10.46
CA ASN A 63 -17.64 -38.06 -11.52
C ASN A 63 -18.57 -37.80 -12.71
N PRO A 64 -18.81 -36.55 -13.14
CA PRO A 64 -19.66 -36.30 -14.29
C PRO A 64 -18.82 -36.39 -15.57
N THR A 65 -18.85 -37.55 -16.23
CA THR A 65 -18.62 -37.67 -17.68
C THR A 65 -19.92 -37.36 -18.41
N GLY A 66 -19.96 -36.26 -19.16
CA GLY A 66 -21.09 -35.88 -20.02
C GLY A 66 -20.90 -34.49 -20.64
N GLN A 67 -20.73 -34.45 -21.96
CA GLN A 67 -20.33 -33.32 -22.81
C GLN A 67 -21.22 -32.07 -22.74
N LEU A 68 -20.57 -30.90 -22.74
CA LEU A 68 -21.02 -29.73 -23.53
C LEU A 68 -19.78 -29.06 -24.14
N ASN A 69 -19.65 -29.24 -25.46
CA ASN A 69 -18.62 -28.66 -26.32
C ASN A 69 -18.70 -27.12 -26.30
N GLY A 70 -17.52 -26.48 -26.25
CA GLY A 70 -17.38 -25.12 -26.77
C GLY A 70 -16.57 -24.11 -25.96
N PHE A 71 -15.71 -24.50 -25.01
CA PHE A 71 -14.69 -23.60 -24.43
C PHE A 71 -13.44 -24.36 -23.91
N ASP A 72 -13.18 -25.56 -24.42
CA ASP A 72 -12.19 -26.50 -23.86
C ASP A 72 -10.82 -26.45 -24.55
N LYS A 73 -10.12 -25.32 -24.44
CA LYS A 73 -8.65 -25.33 -24.58
C LYS A 73 -7.86 -24.61 -23.47
N GLU A 74 -8.52 -23.95 -22.51
CA GLU A 74 -7.83 -23.34 -21.34
C GLU A 74 -8.23 -23.92 -19.98
N THR A 75 -9.22 -24.82 -19.91
CA THR A 75 -9.81 -25.31 -18.65
C THR A 75 -9.31 -26.68 -18.18
N LYS A 76 -8.33 -27.28 -18.85
CA LYS A 76 -7.71 -28.57 -18.46
C LYS A 76 -6.31 -28.46 -17.85
N ALA A 77 -5.95 -27.30 -17.31
CA ALA A 77 -4.95 -27.26 -16.26
C ALA A 77 -5.66 -27.55 -14.94
N VAL A 78 -5.44 -28.74 -14.36
CA VAL A 78 -5.68 -28.96 -12.93
C VAL A 78 -5.12 -27.74 -12.20
N LYS A 79 -5.96 -26.93 -11.53
CA LYS A 79 -5.52 -25.73 -10.82
C LYS A 79 -4.42 -26.13 -9.84
N LYS A 80 -3.16 -25.98 -10.25
CA LYS A 80 -2.02 -26.38 -9.44
C LYS A 80 -1.95 -25.36 -8.31
N HIS A 81 -2.35 -25.77 -7.11
CA HIS A 81 -2.19 -24.97 -5.91
C HIS A 81 -0.75 -24.46 -5.82
N SER A 82 -0.57 -23.25 -5.30
CA SER A 82 0.78 -22.76 -5.02
C SER A 82 1.51 -23.71 -4.07
N LYS A 83 2.85 -23.71 -4.06
CA LYS A 83 3.64 -24.57 -3.16
C LYS A 83 3.23 -24.34 -1.70
N ALA A 84 3.04 -23.09 -1.29
CA ALA A 84 2.61 -22.74 0.06
C ALA A 84 1.22 -23.30 0.38
N GLU A 85 0.26 -23.14 -0.52
CA GLU A 85 -1.11 -23.64 -0.34
C GLU A 85 -1.15 -25.17 -0.23
N ALA A 86 -0.35 -25.88 -1.04
CA ALA A 86 -0.23 -27.34 -0.96
C ALA A 86 0.29 -27.78 0.43
N LEU A 87 1.33 -27.13 0.94
CA LEU A 87 1.90 -27.43 2.26
C LEU A 87 0.91 -27.17 3.41
N PHE A 88 0.13 -26.08 3.35
CA PHE A 88 -0.91 -25.82 4.35
C PHE A 88 -2.00 -26.89 4.33
N ARG A 89 -2.44 -27.32 3.13
CA ARG A 89 -3.45 -28.37 2.98
C ARG A 89 -2.95 -29.72 3.47
N GLU A 90 -1.72 -30.09 3.14
CA GLU A 90 -1.05 -31.31 3.63
C GLU A 90 -1.00 -31.33 5.15
N LYS A 91 -0.45 -30.27 5.78
CA LYS A 91 -0.38 -30.15 7.24
C LYS A 91 -1.76 -30.19 7.91
N PHE A 92 -2.78 -29.60 7.27
CA PHE A 92 -4.16 -29.66 7.75
C PHE A 92 -4.71 -31.09 7.71
N GLN A 93 -4.45 -31.85 6.65
CA GLN A 93 -4.88 -33.25 6.52
C GLN A 93 -4.18 -34.14 7.55
N GLU A 94 -2.88 -33.97 7.76
CA GLU A 94 -2.10 -34.70 8.76
C GLU A 94 -2.68 -34.48 10.16
N LEU A 95 -2.83 -33.22 10.58
CA LEU A 95 -3.37 -32.89 11.89
C LEU A 95 -4.83 -33.33 12.04
N SER A 96 -5.63 -33.30 10.98
CA SER A 96 -7.04 -33.70 11.05
C SER A 96 -7.21 -35.19 11.41
N LYS A 97 -6.30 -36.06 10.94
CA LYS A 97 -6.34 -37.52 11.14
C LYS A 97 -6.05 -37.97 12.58
N ILE A 98 -5.43 -37.12 13.39
CA ILE A 98 -5.12 -37.42 14.79
C ILE A 98 -6.43 -37.53 15.59
N SER A 99 -6.72 -38.68 16.20
CA SER A 99 -7.98 -38.93 16.93
C SER A 99 -8.06 -38.11 18.23
N GLU A 100 -7.07 -38.24 19.11
CA GLU A 100 -6.94 -37.48 20.35
C GLU A 100 -5.95 -36.34 20.19
N LYS A 101 -6.46 -35.11 20.13
CA LYS A 101 -5.65 -33.90 19.94
C LYS A 101 -5.40 -33.21 21.28
N ASP A 102 -4.14 -32.89 21.55
CA ASP A 102 -3.77 -31.99 22.63
C ASP A 102 -4.26 -30.55 22.37
N SER A 103 -4.12 -29.65 23.35
CA SER A 103 -4.54 -28.25 23.22
C SER A 103 -3.81 -27.51 22.09
N ALA A 104 -2.51 -27.75 21.92
CA ALA A 104 -1.68 -27.08 20.91
C ALA A 104 -2.01 -27.53 19.48
N GLN A 105 -2.34 -28.81 19.30
CA GLN A 105 -2.79 -29.38 18.04
C GLN A 105 -4.18 -28.87 17.65
N LYS A 106 -5.09 -28.70 18.63
CA LYS A 106 -6.40 -28.08 18.40
C LYS A 106 -6.27 -26.62 17.95
N GLU A 107 -5.39 -25.85 18.60
CA GLU A 107 -5.10 -24.47 18.21
C GLU A 107 -4.49 -24.41 16.80
N SER A 108 -3.48 -25.25 16.53
CA SER A 108 -2.84 -25.33 15.21
C SER A 108 -3.83 -25.73 14.09
N LEU A 109 -4.77 -26.63 14.38
CA LEU A 109 -5.82 -27.01 13.44
C LEU A 109 -6.76 -25.83 13.15
N MET A 110 -7.14 -25.07 14.18
CA MET A 110 -7.98 -23.87 14.01
C MET A 110 -7.24 -22.79 13.21
N ASP A 111 -5.97 -22.58 13.49
CA ASP A 111 -5.10 -21.65 12.75
C ASP A 111 -5.05 -22.02 11.26
N LEU A 112 -4.82 -23.30 10.93
CA LEU A 112 -4.84 -23.81 9.56
C LEU A 112 -6.21 -23.66 8.89
N LYS A 113 -7.32 -23.85 9.62
CA LYS A 113 -8.67 -23.60 9.07
C LYS A 113 -8.83 -22.15 8.66
N ASN A 114 -8.38 -21.21 9.49
CA ASN A 114 -8.46 -19.78 9.18
C ASN A 114 -7.60 -19.43 7.96
N ILE A 115 -6.39 -19.98 7.85
CA ILE A 115 -5.52 -19.81 6.68
C ILE A 115 -6.19 -20.35 5.42
N LEU A 116 -6.70 -21.58 5.44
CA LEU A 116 -7.34 -22.18 4.27
C LEU A 116 -8.61 -21.41 3.88
N ALA A 117 -9.41 -20.94 4.84
CA ALA A 117 -10.56 -20.09 4.56
C ALA A 117 -10.16 -18.77 3.88
N LEU A 118 -9.06 -18.14 4.31
CA LEU A 118 -8.49 -16.98 3.63
C LEU A 118 -8.06 -17.32 2.21
N LEU A 119 -7.30 -18.41 2.00
CA LEU A 119 -6.83 -18.81 0.68
C LEU A 119 -7.99 -19.17 -0.27
N ASP A 120 -9.02 -19.85 0.23
CA ASP A 120 -10.20 -20.21 -0.55
C ASP A 120 -11.02 -18.97 -0.95
N SER A 121 -11.10 -17.94 -0.09
CA SER A 121 -11.77 -16.68 -0.43
C SER A 121 -11.14 -15.94 -1.63
N LEU A 122 -9.85 -16.16 -1.89
CA LEU A 122 -9.15 -15.58 -3.05
C LEU A 122 -9.59 -16.20 -4.39
N GLN A 123 -10.09 -17.44 -4.35
CA GLN A 123 -10.54 -18.14 -5.56
C GLN A 123 -11.84 -17.55 -6.10
N TRP A 124 -12.71 -17.10 -5.20
CA TRP A 124 -14.04 -16.57 -5.53
C TRP A 124 -14.10 -15.04 -5.56
N GLY A 125 -13.05 -14.36 -5.06
CA GLY A 125 -12.97 -12.91 -5.02
C GLY A 125 -13.84 -12.26 -3.93
N GLU A 126 -14.48 -13.10 -3.10
CA GLU A 126 -15.34 -12.71 -2.01
C GLU A 126 -15.15 -13.67 -0.83
N GLY A 127 -15.27 -13.15 0.40
CA GLY A 127 -15.24 -13.97 1.60
C GLY A 127 -15.14 -13.15 2.88
N ALA A 128 -15.50 -13.76 4.02
CA ALA A 128 -15.47 -13.11 5.33
C ALA A 128 -14.06 -12.63 5.70
N ALA A 129 -13.04 -13.42 5.39
CA ALA A 129 -11.64 -13.10 5.71
C ALA A 129 -11.15 -11.82 5.00
N ILE A 130 -11.45 -11.66 3.70
CA ILE A 130 -11.11 -10.45 2.94
C ILE A 130 -11.84 -9.23 3.52
N LYS A 131 -13.15 -9.35 3.77
CA LYS A 131 -13.96 -8.27 4.37
C LYS A 131 -13.42 -7.85 5.73
N GLU A 132 -13.04 -8.81 6.56
CA GLU A 132 -12.43 -8.56 7.86
C GLU A 132 -11.08 -7.86 7.73
N MET A 133 -10.22 -8.32 6.79
CA MET A 133 -8.94 -7.68 6.53
C MET A 133 -9.10 -6.21 6.14
N MET A 134 -10.05 -5.89 5.25
CA MET A 134 -10.35 -4.50 4.85
C MET A 134 -10.85 -3.66 6.03
N ALA A 135 -11.81 -4.18 6.81
CA ALA A 135 -12.38 -3.47 7.94
C ALA A 135 -11.30 -3.16 8.99
N ARG A 136 -10.41 -4.13 9.27
CA ARG A 136 -9.26 -3.95 10.15
C ARG A 136 -8.27 -2.94 9.59
N PHE A 137 -7.94 -2.99 8.29
CA PHE A 137 -7.01 -2.03 7.66
C PHE A 137 -7.57 -0.60 7.73
N ALA A 138 -8.85 -0.42 7.40
CA ALA A 138 -9.53 0.87 7.48
C ALA A 138 -9.56 1.40 8.92
N LYS A 139 -9.80 0.55 9.91
CA LYS A 139 -9.79 0.93 11.33
C LYS A 139 -8.40 1.38 11.79
N ILE A 140 -7.34 0.69 11.38
CA ILE A 140 -5.98 0.95 11.85
C ILE A 140 -5.40 2.20 11.18
N TYR A 141 -5.64 2.36 9.87
CA TYR A 141 -4.95 3.37 9.06
C TYR A 141 -5.85 4.50 8.56
N ASN A 142 -7.14 4.49 8.93
CA ASN A 142 -8.13 5.42 8.39
C ASN A 142 -8.09 5.50 6.85
N TYR A 143 -7.81 4.36 6.20
CA TYR A 143 -7.59 4.28 4.75
C TYR A 143 -8.38 3.11 4.19
N ARG A 144 -9.18 3.37 3.15
CA ARG A 144 -10.03 2.36 2.52
C ARG A 144 -9.25 1.61 1.44
N ILE A 145 -9.33 0.29 1.48
CA ILE A 145 -8.77 -0.59 0.46
C ILE A 145 -9.88 -1.41 -0.17
N GLU A 146 -9.70 -1.79 -1.43
CA GLU A 146 -10.64 -2.56 -2.22
C GLU A 146 -10.28 -4.06 -2.23
N ASN A 147 -11.28 -4.95 -2.43
CA ASN A 147 -11.07 -6.40 -2.48
C ASN A 147 -9.92 -6.79 -3.43
N HIS A 148 -9.87 -6.17 -4.61
CA HIS A 148 -8.90 -6.49 -5.65
C HIS A 148 -7.46 -6.23 -5.19
N GLN A 149 -7.22 -5.25 -4.31
CA GLN A 149 -5.89 -4.94 -3.78
C GLN A 149 -5.40 -6.06 -2.87
N ILE A 150 -6.25 -6.57 -1.97
CA ILE A 150 -5.93 -7.71 -1.11
C ILE A 150 -5.66 -8.95 -1.96
N ILE A 151 -6.56 -9.24 -2.92
CA ILE A 151 -6.43 -10.41 -3.79
C ILE A 151 -5.12 -10.36 -4.58
N LYS A 152 -4.78 -9.19 -5.15
CA LYS A 152 -3.51 -8.97 -5.86
C LYS A 152 -2.32 -9.30 -4.96
N ILE A 153 -2.29 -8.77 -3.74
CA ILE A 153 -1.17 -8.96 -2.81
C ILE A 153 -1.03 -10.41 -2.36
N VAL A 154 -2.12 -11.06 -1.97
CA VAL A 154 -2.03 -12.45 -1.51
C VAL A 154 -1.66 -13.39 -2.67
N ARG A 155 -2.20 -13.16 -3.88
CA ARG A 155 -1.81 -13.94 -5.08
C ARG A 155 -0.34 -13.72 -5.44
N MET A 156 0.16 -12.48 -5.37
CA MET A 156 1.58 -12.18 -5.57
C MET A 156 2.44 -12.94 -4.56
N ALA A 157 2.07 -12.91 -3.27
CA ALA A 157 2.80 -13.60 -2.21
C ALA A 157 2.83 -15.13 -2.40
N LEU A 158 1.73 -15.73 -2.85
CA LEU A 158 1.65 -17.16 -3.17
C LEU A 158 2.46 -17.51 -4.42
N LYS A 159 2.31 -16.76 -5.52
CA LYS A 159 2.97 -17.02 -6.80
C LYS A 159 4.50 -16.90 -6.69
N GLN A 160 4.97 -15.91 -5.93
CA GLN A 160 6.39 -15.64 -5.73
C GLN A 160 6.99 -16.40 -4.53
N ASN A 161 6.24 -17.32 -3.91
CA ASN A 161 6.65 -18.09 -2.73
C ASN A 161 7.16 -17.22 -1.56
N ILE A 162 6.71 -15.97 -1.45
CA ILE A 162 7.06 -15.06 -0.35
C ILE A 162 6.67 -15.68 1.00
N ILE A 163 5.54 -16.39 1.07
CA ILE A 163 5.09 -17.06 2.30
C ILE A 163 6.12 -18.08 2.83
N LEU A 164 6.94 -18.64 1.94
CA LEU A 164 7.95 -19.65 2.25
C LEU A 164 9.38 -19.08 2.24
N SER A 165 9.57 -17.76 2.10
CA SER A 165 10.89 -17.16 1.93
C SER A 165 11.68 -17.00 3.24
N ARG A 166 11.06 -17.27 4.39
CA ARG A 166 11.70 -17.19 5.72
C ARG A 166 12.78 -18.26 5.90
N ASN A 167 13.76 -17.96 6.73
CA ASN A 167 14.81 -18.91 7.12
C ASN A 167 14.32 -19.86 8.23
N THR A 168 13.22 -20.56 7.98
CA THR A 168 12.66 -21.58 8.90
C THR A 168 11.87 -22.63 8.13
N SER A 169 11.93 -23.88 8.61
CA SER A 169 11.10 -24.98 8.08
C SER A 169 9.65 -24.93 8.57
N LYS A 170 9.34 -24.12 9.60
CA LYS A 170 7.98 -23.99 10.12
C LYS A 170 7.14 -23.14 9.17
N LEU A 171 5.91 -23.59 8.88
CA LEU A 171 4.93 -22.78 8.17
C LEU A 171 4.46 -21.60 9.04
N PRO A 172 4.18 -20.42 8.44
CA PRO A 172 3.70 -19.27 9.19
C PRO A 172 2.25 -19.49 9.64
N GLY A 173 1.94 -19.01 10.84
CA GLY A 173 0.57 -19.06 11.36
C GLY A 173 -0.33 -18.00 10.74
N HIS A 174 -1.64 -18.06 11.02
CA HIS A 174 -2.63 -17.15 10.46
C HIS A 174 -2.30 -15.68 10.80
N HIS A 175 -1.97 -15.40 12.06
CA HIS A 175 -1.64 -14.04 12.49
C HIS A 175 -0.41 -13.49 11.76
N GLU A 176 0.65 -14.29 11.64
CA GLU A 176 1.87 -13.90 10.94
C GLU A 176 1.61 -13.61 9.46
N LEU A 177 0.77 -14.44 8.80
CA LEU A 177 0.35 -14.18 7.43
C LEU A 177 -0.43 -12.88 7.27
N LEU A 178 -1.32 -12.57 8.22
CA LEU A 178 -2.04 -11.29 8.21
C LEU A 178 -1.08 -10.11 8.35
N GLU A 179 -0.13 -10.16 9.29
CA GLU A 179 0.91 -9.12 9.43
C GLU A 179 1.70 -8.93 8.13
N LEU A 180 2.15 -10.04 7.53
CA LEU A 180 2.84 -10.03 6.22
C LEU A 180 1.98 -9.35 5.15
N PHE A 181 0.72 -9.76 4.98
CA PHE A 181 -0.13 -9.21 3.93
C PHE A 181 -0.43 -7.72 4.15
N TYR A 182 -0.55 -7.28 5.40
CA TYR A 182 -0.70 -5.86 5.67
C TYR A 182 0.56 -5.05 5.36
N VAL A 183 1.76 -5.57 5.66
CA VAL A 183 3.01 -4.91 5.27
C VAL A 183 3.13 -4.84 3.75
N LEU A 184 2.80 -5.92 3.03
CA LEU A 184 2.80 -5.93 1.56
C LEU A 184 1.76 -4.97 0.97
N LEU A 185 0.58 -4.85 1.57
CA LEU A 185 -0.41 -3.83 1.19
C LEU A 185 0.13 -2.43 1.42
N TYR A 186 0.83 -2.20 2.54
CA TYR A 186 1.47 -0.93 2.87
C TYR A 186 2.47 -0.51 1.79
N LEU A 187 3.34 -1.45 1.41
CA LEU A 187 4.35 -1.27 0.36
C LEU A 187 3.70 -0.96 -0.99
N ASP A 188 2.68 -1.72 -1.39
CA ASP A 188 2.00 -1.53 -2.68
C ASP A 188 1.22 -0.21 -2.73
N ILE A 189 0.48 0.14 -1.68
CA ILE A 189 -0.27 1.40 -1.60
C ILE A 189 0.69 2.58 -1.71
N LEU A 190 1.76 2.62 -0.89
CA LEU A 190 2.75 3.69 -0.97
C LEU A 190 3.41 3.76 -2.34
N PHE A 191 3.90 2.62 -2.87
CA PHE A 191 4.55 2.62 -4.18
C PHE A 191 3.66 3.23 -5.27
N TRP A 192 2.38 2.84 -5.33
CA TRP A 192 1.45 3.32 -6.35
C TRP A 192 0.95 4.74 -6.11
N GLU A 193 0.73 5.15 -4.85
CA GLU A 193 0.36 6.53 -4.56
C GLU A 193 1.46 7.49 -4.99
N ILE A 194 2.69 7.23 -4.55
CA ILE A 194 3.86 8.08 -4.83
C ILE A 194 4.09 8.18 -6.34
N ARG A 195 4.09 7.04 -7.05
CA ARG A 195 4.28 7.00 -8.50
C ARG A 195 3.18 7.74 -9.27
N LYS A 196 1.96 7.77 -8.75
CA LYS A 196 0.81 8.47 -9.37
C LYS A 196 0.65 9.92 -8.88
N GLY A 197 1.54 10.42 -8.04
CA GLY A 197 1.42 11.76 -7.44
C GLY A 197 0.22 11.91 -6.49
N LYS A 198 -0.32 10.80 -5.97
CA LYS A 198 -1.31 10.80 -4.90
C LYS A 198 -0.61 10.81 -3.54
N SER A 199 -1.32 11.23 -2.49
CA SER A 199 -0.70 11.33 -1.16
C SER A 199 -1.65 11.04 0.00
N ASP A 200 -2.78 10.36 -0.20
CA ASP A 200 -3.78 10.18 0.86
C ASP A 200 -3.24 9.33 2.02
N PHE A 201 -2.55 8.23 1.70
CA PHE A 201 -1.90 7.39 2.70
C PHE A 201 -0.63 8.05 3.26
N CYS A 202 0.13 8.75 2.41
CA CYS A 202 1.29 9.53 2.84
C CYS A 202 0.90 10.65 3.83
N LYS A 203 -0.24 11.31 3.63
CA LYS A 203 -0.83 12.32 4.54
C LYS A 203 -1.19 11.73 5.89
N PHE A 204 -1.82 10.55 5.89
CA PHE A 204 -2.12 9.84 7.13
C PHE A 204 -0.83 9.58 7.92
N LEU A 205 0.21 9.07 7.25
CA LEU A 205 1.51 8.81 7.86
C LEU A 205 2.19 10.08 8.37
N ALA A 206 2.22 11.13 7.57
CA ALA A 206 2.82 12.41 7.90
C ALA A 206 2.22 12.99 9.19
N ARG A 207 0.88 12.94 9.32
CA ARG A 207 0.16 13.36 10.53
C ARG A 207 0.51 12.48 11.74
N SER A 208 0.49 11.17 11.56
CA SER A 208 0.81 10.19 12.62
C SER A 208 2.24 10.38 13.16
N PHE A 209 3.18 10.63 12.27
CA PHE A 209 4.60 10.79 12.61
C PHE A 209 5.02 12.23 12.90
N LYS A 210 4.11 13.22 12.75
CA LYS A 210 4.37 14.65 12.91
C LYS A 210 5.53 15.16 12.05
N VAL A 211 5.55 14.73 10.79
CA VAL A 211 6.52 15.13 9.77
C VAL A 211 5.81 15.67 8.53
N LYS A 212 6.55 16.32 7.63
CA LYS A 212 6.00 16.76 6.33
C LYS A 212 5.78 15.56 5.41
N GLU A 213 4.81 15.66 4.49
CA GLU A 213 4.54 14.60 3.48
C GLU A 213 5.81 14.24 2.68
N LEU A 214 6.61 15.23 2.29
CA LEU A 214 7.90 15.03 1.60
C LEU A 214 8.84 14.07 2.34
N ALA A 215 8.86 14.12 3.67
CA ALA A 215 9.70 13.23 4.46
C ALA A 215 9.20 11.78 4.41
N ILE A 216 7.89 11.55 4.29
CA ILE A 216 7.31 10.21 4.08
C ILE A 216 7.69 9.68 2.70
N PHE A 217 7.59 10.51 1.67
CA PHE A 217 8.00 10.17 0.31
C PHE A 217 9.47 9.73 0.27
N GLN A 218 10.36 10.58 0.78
CA GLN A 218 11.80 10.29 0.82
C GLN A 218 12.15 9.09 1.70
N ALA A 219 11.45 8.93 2.83
CA ALA A 219 11.63 7.77 3.69
C ALA A 219 11.30 6.46 2.96
N PHE A 220 10.16 6.43 2.27
CA PHE A 220 9.76 5.26 1.51
C PHE A 220 10.74 4.97 0.35
N GLU A 221 11.15 5.99 -0.40
CA GLU A 221 12.15 5.84 -1.46
C GLU A 221 13.48 5.34 -0.90
N SER A 222 13.91 5.85 0.25
CA SER A 222 15.13 5.41 0.94
C SER A 222 15.09 3.91 1.23
N ILE A 223 13.97 3.42 1.78
CA ILE A 223 13.78 2.00 2.10
C ILE A 223 13.86 1.14 0.83
N ILE A 224 13.22 1.58 -0.26
CA ILE A 224 13.25 0.88 -1.55
C ILE A 224 14.67 0.82 -2.09
N TRP A 225 15.40 1.95 -2.10
CA TRP A 225 16.74 2.00 -2.67
C TRP A 225 17.81 1.29 -1.81
N LYS A 226 17.64 1.23 -0.48
CA LYS A 226 18.51 0.46 0.41
C LYS A 226 18.47 -1.05 0.12
N THR A 227 17.52 -1.55 -0.66
CA THR A 227 17.52 -2.95 -1.15
C THR A 227 18.53 -3.23 -2.27
N LYS A 228 19.11 -2.17 -2.86
CA LYS A 228 20.03 -2.23 -4.02
C LYS A 228 21.32 -1.47 -3.81
N LEU A 229 21.30 -0.40 -3.02
CA LEU A 229 22.40 0.54 -2.82
C LEU A 229 22.80 0.59 -1.35
N SER A 230 24.03 1.01 -1.09
CA SER A 230 24.47 1.30 0.28
C SER A 230 23.74 2.53 0.83
N GLU A 231 23.64 2.63 2.15
CA GLU A 231 22.93 3.73 2.83
C GLU A 231 23.45 5.11 2.41
N GLN A 232 24.76 5.28 2.27
CA GLN A 232 25.37 6.54 1.80
C GLN A 232 24.91 6.89 0.36
N GLN A 233 24.98 5.93 -0.57
CA GLN A 233 24.56 6.15 -1.96
C GLN A 233 23.08 6.53 -2.07
N VAL A 234 22.23 5.96 -1.21
CA VAL A 234 20.81 6.30 -1.15
C VAL A 234 20.60 7.74 -0.75
N TYR A 235 21.26 8.20 0.31
CA TYR A 235 21.15 9.59 0.74
C TYR A 235 21.69 10.55 -0.31
N GLU A 236 22.85 10.26 -0.91
CA GLU A 236 23.38 11.07 -2.02
C GLU A 236 22.37 11.19 -3.17
N LYS A 237 21.79 10.08 -3.63
CA LYS A 237 20.80 10.05 -4.72
C LYS A 237 19.53 10.85 -4.40
N LEU A 238 18.96 10.66 -3.20
CA LEU A 238 17.67 11.27 -2.84
C LEU A 238 17.80 12.76 -2.51
N LEU A 239 18.95 13.17 -1.99
CA LEU A 239 19.20 14.56 -1.65
C LEU A 239 19.59 15.39 -2.88
N SER A 240 20.23 14.80 -3.90
CA SER A 240 20.51 15.48 -5.17
C SER A 240 19.26 15.67 -6.04
N ASN A 241 18.31 14.73 -6.01
CA ASN A 241 17.12 14.72 -6.87
C ASN A 241 15.82 15.09 -6.11
N SER A 242 15.87 16.11 -5.27
CA SER A 242 14.79 16.45 -4.31
C SER A 242 13.40 16.76 -4.88
N GLN A 243 13.23 16.96 -6.20
CA GLN A 243 11.97 17.40 -6.80
C GLN A 243 11.17 16.33 -7.57
N SER A 244 11.78 15.18 -7.90
CA SER A 244 11.12 14.14 -8.70
C SER A 244 11.22 12.78 -8.02
N SER A 245 10.13 12.01 -8.00
CA SER A 245 10.17 10.66 -7.44
C SER A 245 11.10 9.76 -8.26
N SER A 246 12.11 9.23 -7.58
CA SER A 246 13.03 8.24 -8.14
C SER A 246 12.35 6.88 -8.35
N LEU A 247 11.17 6.64 -7.78
CA LEU A 247 10.41 5.40 -8.01
C LEU A 247 9.96 5.21 -9.44
N ILE A 248 9.94 6.27 -10.27
CA ILE A 248 9.67 6.15 -11.71
C ILE A 248 10.67 5.17 -12.37
N GLU A 249 11.92 5.15 -11.89
CA GLU A 249 13.01 4.28 -12.36
C GLU A 249 12.84 2.80 -11.94
N VAL A 250 11.98 2.51 -10.96
CA VAL A 250 11.78 1.14 -10.48
C VAL A 250 10.87 0.39 -11.46
N SER A 251 11.42 -0.62 -12.13
CA SER A 251 10.64 -1.55 -12.94
C SER A 251 9.69 -2.38 -12.09
N GLU A 252 8.44 -2.50 -12.54
CA GLU A 252 7.39 -3.26 -11.88
C GLU A 252 7.73 -4.75 -11.76
N ASP A 253 8.51 -5.29 -12.70
CA ASP A 253 8.93 -6.69 -12.72
C ASP A 253 9.81 -7.07 -11.53
N HIS A 254 10.48 -6.09 -10.90
CA HIS A 254 11.35 -6.31 -9.76
C HIS A 254 10.70 -5.99 -8.41
N LEU A 255 9.43 -5.57 -8.39
CA LEU A 255 8.77 -5.14 -7.15
C LEU A 255 8.65 -6.25 -6.12
N SER A 256 8.32 -7.48 -6.55
CA SER A 256 8.22 -8.60 -5.62
C SER A 256 9.54 -8.90 -4.92
N ASP A 257 10.66 -8.77 -5.62
CA ASP A 257 11.99 -9.02 -5.06
C ASP A 257 12.37 -7.93 -4.06
N ILE A 258 12.07 -6.67 -4.39
CA ILE A 258 12.26 -5.53 -3.49
C ILE A 258 11.42 -5.72 -2.22
N TYR A 259 10.13 -6.04 -2.37
CA TYR A 259 9.24 -6.28 -1.22
C TYR A 259 9.74 -7.44 -0.38
N ASN A 260 10.17 -8.54 -1.00
CA ASN A 260 10.69 -9.71 -0.29
C ASN A 260 11.96 -9.37 0.52
N LYS A 261 12.86 -8.54 -0.03
CA LYS A 261 14.03 -8.04 0.72
C LYS A 261 13.65 -7.16 1.91
N ILE A 262 12.60 -6.34 1.79
CA ILE A 262 12.16 -5.45 2.86
C ILE A 262 11.48 -6.23 4.00
N ILE A 263 10.65 -7.21 3.67
CA ILE A 263 9.92 -8.00 4.68
C ILE A 263 10.80 -9.02 5.41
N LEU A 264 11.95 -9.38 4.83
CA LEU A 264 12.94 -10.28 5.43
C LEU A 264 14.16 -9.47 5.91
N ILE A 265 14.07 -8.88 7.09
CA ILE A 265 15.23 -8.20 7.69
C ILE A 265 16.33 -9.24 7.94
N ASN A 266 17.46 -9.10 7.23
CA ASN A 266 18.75 -9.80 7.37
C ASN A 266 18.76 -11.00 8.34
N GLY A 267 18.35 -12.17 7.88
CA GLY A 267 18.49 -13.43 8.62
C GLY A 267 17.41 -13.71 9.67
N SER A 268 16.39 -12.86 9.79
CA SER A 268 15.24 -13.11 10.67
C SER A 268 14.50 -14.39 10.27
N LYS A 269 14.07 -15.16 11.28
CA LYS A 269 13.19 -16.33 11.11
C LYS A 269 11.74 -15.94 10.85
N ASN A 270 11.38 -14.68 11.10
CA ASN A 270 10.02 -14.15 11.00
C ASN A 270 9.97 -13.00 9.98
N PHE A 271 8.81 -12.79 9.38
CA PHE A 271 8.57 -11.57 8.61
C PHE A 271 8.57 -10.34 9.52
N ILE A 272 8.91 -9.18 8.97
CA ILE A 272 8.70 -7.90 9.63
C ILE A 272 7.21 -7.73 9.97
N THR A 273 6.93 -7.34 11.20
CA THR A 273 5.57 -7.01 11.64
C THR A 273 5.17 -5.62 11.16
N ARG A 274 3.86 -5.31 11.14
CA ARG A 274 3.40 -3.95 10.85
C ARG A 274 4.04 -2.91 11.76
N LYS A 275 4.18 -3.23 13.05
CA LYS A 275 4.76 -2.31 14.04
C LYS A 275 6.22 -1.98 13.71
N GLU A 276 7.02 -2.98 13.39
CA GLU A 276 8.42 -2.81 13.01
C GLU A 276 8.55 -2.04 11.69
N PHE A 277 7.70 -2.38 10.70
CA PHE A 277 7.72 -1.67 9.41
C PHE A 277 7.33 -0.19 9.56
N MET A 278 6.33 0.11 10.38
CA MET A 278 5.95 1.49 10.70
C MET A 278 7.07 2.25 11.41
N ALA A 279 7.76 1.62 12.37
CA ALA A 279 8.90 2.21 13.06
C ALA A 279 10.07 2.48 12.09
N LEU A 280 10.27 1.59 11.12
CA LEU A 280 11.28 1.74 10.06
C LEU A 280 10.99 2.94 9.17
N ILE A 281 9.76 3.10 8.68
CA ILE A 281 9.35 4.30 7.92
C ILE A 281 9.48 5.56 8.77
N GLN A 282 9.02 5.52 10.03
CA GLN A 282 9.08 6.68 10.92
C GLN A 282 10.53 7.13 11.16
N ALA A 283 11.44 6.18 11.41
CA ALA A 283 12.86 6.49 11.64
C ALA A 283 13.49 7.19 10.42
N GLU A 284 13.25 6.69 9.20
CA GLU A 284 13.72 7.32 7.98
C GLU A 284 13.07 8.70 7.76
N ALA A 285 11.77 8.84 8.01
CA ALA A 285 11.07 10.11 7.81
C ALA A 285 11.55 11.19 8.77
N VAL A 286 11.86 10.84 10.02
CA VAL A 286 12.45 11.76 10.99
C VAL A 286 13.82 12.26 10.49
N ILE A 287 14.64 11.41 9.89
CA ILE A 287 15.92 11.80 9.30
C ILE A 287 15.70 12.81 8.19
N PHE A 288 14.91 12.50 7.17
CA PHE A 288 14.64 13.44 6.07
C PHE A 288 14.01 14.76 6.55
N SER A 289 13.18 14.71 7.59
CA SER A 289 12.65 15.93 8.22
C SER A 289 13.73 16.79 8.89
N THR A 290 14.79 16.17 9.39
CA THR A 290 15.95 16.86 10.00
C THR A 290 16.87 17.45 8.93
N LEU A 291 16.93 16.83 7.75
CA LEU A 291 17.71 17.30 6.61
C LEU A 291 17.02 18.42 5.81
N SER A 292 15.73 18.66 6.06
CA SER A 292 14.97 19.74 5.43
C SER A 292 15.20 21.04 6.19
N ALA A 293 15.68 22.09 5.51
CA ALA A 293 15.92 23.39 6.15
C ALA A 293 14.65 23.94 6.83
N ILE A 294 14.80 24.36 8.08
CA ILE A 294 13.77 25.08 8.84
C ILE A 294 13.96 26.57 8.54
N PRO A 295 12.89 27.31 8.19
CA PRO A 295 12.99 28.76 8.02
C PRO A 295 13.55 29.42 9.30
N PRO A 296 14.48 30.38 9.18
CA PRO A 296 14.98 31.10 10.34
C PRO A 296 13.86 31.92 10.99
N LEU A 297 13.93 32.08 12.31
CA LEU A 297 13.02 32.95 13.06
C LEU A 297 13.31 34.41 12.73
N ARG A 298 12.27 35.24 12.64
CA ARG A 298 12.43 36.66 12.27
C ARG A 298 13.24 37.44 13.30
N ASP A 299 12.94 37.22 14.58
CA ASP A 299 13.62 37.82 15.73
C ASP A 299 13.34 37.05 17.03
N LYS A 300 13.89 37.53 18.15
CA LYS A 300 13.74 36.93 19.50
C LYS A 300 12.32 37.01 20.09
N ARG A 301 11.35 37.55 19.37
CA ARG A 301 9.93 37.71 19.75
C ARG A 301 8.99 37.00 18.77
N ASP A 302 9.52 36.30 17.76
CA ASP A 302 8.75 35.58 16.75
C ASP A 302 8.05 34.33 17.31
N LYS A 303 7.01 34.54 18.11
CA LYS A 303 6.22 33.46 18.73
C LYS A 303 5.53 32.60 17.68
N ALA A 304 4.96 33.22 16.65
CA ALA A 304 4.25 32.51 15.58
C ALA A 304 5.21 31.58 14.80
N GLY A 305 6.41 32.08 14.47
CA GLY A 305 7.48 31.27 13.90
C GLY A 305 7.89 30.13 14.84
N ALA A 306 8.08 30.40 16.12
CA ALA A 306 8.47 29.38 17.10
C ALA A 306 7.43 28.25 17.27
N PHE A 307 6.13 28.59 17.35
CA PHE A 307 5.05 27.61 17.35
C PHE A 307 5.02 26.78 16.06
N THR A 308 5.27 27.43 14.92
CA THR A 308 5.39 26.75 13.62
C THR A 308 6.56 25.76 13.58
N VAL A 309 7.73 26.14 14.10
CA VAL A 309 8.91 25.24 14.23
C VAL A 309 8.58 24.02 15.08
N PHE A 310 7.80 24.20 16.14
CA PHE A 310 7.41 23.12 17.06
C PHE A 310 6.26 22.25 16.53
N GLY A 311 5.50 22.76 15.55
CA GLY A 311 4.27 22.15 15.06
C GLY A 311 3.20 22.10 16.16
N LEU A 312 3.11 23.17 16.96
CA LEU A 312 2.13 23.33 18.02
C LEU A 312 1.18 24.47 17.68
N GLU A 313 -0.05 24.38 18.19
CA GLU A 313 -1.01 25.49 18.16
C GLU A 313 -0.52 26.63 19.06
N GLN A 314 -0.94 27.86 18.77
CA GLN A 314 -0.47 29.06 19.48
C GLN A 314 -0.99 29.17 20.92
N ASP A 315 -1.95 28.32 21.30
CA ASP A 315 -2.52 28.20 22.64
C ASP A 315 -1.89 27.06 23.47
N ALA A 316 -0.88 26.37 22.94
CA ALA A 316 -0.21 25.29 23.64
C ALA A 316 0.44 25.76 24.95
N ASN A 317 0.30 24.97 26.01
CA ASN A 317 0.77 25.34 27.34
C ASN A 317 2.26 25.01 27.55
N ALA A 318 2.85 25.54 28.63
CA ALA A 318 4.27 25.36 28.97
C ALA A 318 4.69 23.87 29.09
N SER A 319 3.78 23.00 29.55
CA SER A 319 4.04 21.56 29.66
C SER A 319 4.14 20.91 28.28
N GLU A 320 3.25 21.26 27.36
CA GLU A 320 3.25 20.79 25.96
C GLU A 320 4.50 21.27 25.21
N ILE A 321 4.87 22.54 25.37
CA ILE A 321 6.07 23.12 24.77
C ILE A 321 7.31 22.37 25.26
N LYS A 322 7.47 22.19 26.58
CA LYS A 322 8.61 21.47 27.16
C LYS A 322 8.66 20.01 26.73
N LYS A 323 7.52 19.35 26.65
CA LYS A 323 7.41 17.96 26.18
C LYS A 323 7.82 17.86 24.70
N ARG A 324 7.33 18.76 23.85
CA ARG A 324 7.66 18.77 22.42
C ARG A 324 9.12 19.11 22.17
N TYR A 325 9.70 20.05 22.91
CA TYR A 325 11.14 20.35 22.84
C TYR A 325 11.99 19.11 23.10
N LYS A 326 11.72 18.38 24.20
CA LYS A 326 12.44 17.13 24.51
C LYS A 326 12.31 16.10 23.39
N GLN A 327 11.12 15.96 22.80
CA GLN A 327 10.91 15.07 21.65
C GLN A 327 11.76 15.49 20.45
N LEU A 328 11.71 16.77 20.07
CA LEU A 328 12.48 17.30 18.93
C LEU A 328 13.99 17.12 19.13
N VAL A 329 14.51 17.35 20.33
CA VAL A 329 15.94 17.16 20.63
C VAL A 329 16.35 15.70 20.41
N VAL A 330 15.57 14.75 20.92
CA VAL A 330 15.86 13.32 20.75
C VAL A 330 15.68 12.87 19.30
N GLU A 331 14.63 13.35 18.63
CA GLU A 331 14.29 12.99 17.25
C GLU A 331 15.33 13.52 16.25
N ARG A 332 15.80 14.76 16.42
CA ARG A 332 16.55 15.53 15.42
C ARG A 332 17.99 15.85 15.80
N HIS A 333 18.56 15.15 16.78
CA HIS A 333 19.94 15.40 17.20
C HIS A 333 20.92 15.14 16.03
N PRO A 334 21.87 16.06 15.74
CA PRO A 334 22.82 15.90 14.63
C PRO A 334 23.67 14.63 14.74
N ASP A 335 24.02 14.18 15.95
CA ASP A 335 24.80 12.94 16.16
C ASP A 335 24.20 11.72 15.48
N LYS A 336 22.85 11.63 15.39
CA LYS A 336 22.18 10.49 14.74
C LYS A 336 22.47 10.39 13.24
N LEU A 337 22.94 11.46 12.62
CA LEU A 337 23.21 11.55 11.19
C LEU A 337 24.64 11.13 10.85
N SER A 338 25.58 11.45 11.74
CA SER A 338 27.02 11.16 11.57
C SER A 338 27.31 9.66 11.36
N THR A 339 26.47 8.78 11.92
CA THR A 339 26.62 7.32 11.82
C THR A 339 25.92 6.70 10.60
N ARG A 340 25.19 7.49 9.80
CA ARG A 340 24.31 6.98 8.72
C ARG A 340 24.79 7.32 7.31
N GLY A 341 26.03 7.73 7.14
CA GLY A 341 26.59 8.04 5.80
C GLY A 341 25.91 9.22 5.11
N ILE A 342 25.36 10.17 5.88
CA ILE A 342 24.74 11.38 5.35
C ILE A 342 25.85 12.35 4.90
N PRO A 343 25.73 13.02 3.73
CA PRO A 343 26.77 13.93 3.26
C PRO A 343 27.01 15.11 4.22
N LYS A 344 28.27 15.53 4.37
CA LYS A 344 28.67 16.64 5.29
C LYS A 344 27.92 17.96 5.06
N SER A 345 27.49 18.24 3.82
CA SER A 345 26.68 19.43 3.52
C SER A 345 25.34 19.42 4.25
N PHE A 346 24.78 18.24 4.50
CA PHE A 346 23.51 18.05 5.20
C PHE A 346 23.67 17.95 6.73
N GLU A 347 24.86 17.56 7.22
CA GLU A 347 25.18 17.67 8.65
C GLU A 347 25.13 19.13 9.13
N LYS A 348 25.59 20.07 8.28
CA LYS A 348 25.47 21.51 8.55
C LYS A 348 24.00 21.95 8.67
N ILE A 349 23.17 21.56 7.71
CA ILE A 349 21.72 21.86 7.72
C ILE A 349 21.07 21.32 8.99
N ALA A 350 21.40 20.10 9.40
CA ALA A 350 20.87 19.52 10.62
C ALA A 350 21.30 20.29 11.88
N THR A 351 22.55 20.75 11.93
CA THR A 351 23.08 21.57 13.02
C THR A 351 22.38 22.92 13.10
N GLU A 352 22.21 23.59 11.96
CA GLU A 352 21.46 24.86 11.86
C GLU A 352 20.00 24.68 12.29
N ASN A 353 19.34 23.64 11.82
CA ASN A 353 17.99 23.28 12.23
C ASN A 353 17.88 23.05 13.74
N PHE A 354 18.85 22.35 14.32
CA PHE A 354 18.91 22.13 15.76
C PHE A 354 19.05 23.43 16.54
N HIS A 355 19.87 24.36 16.07
CA HIS A 355 19.98 25.70 16.65
C HIS A 355 18.66 26.49 16.55
N ILE A 356 17.95 26.42 15.42
CA ILE A 356 16.63 27.06 15.28
C ILE A 356 15.63 26.49 16.28
N ILE A 357 15.65 25.17 16.51
CA ILE A 357 14.79 24.53 17.52
C ILE A 357 15.11 25.04 18.94
N GLN A 358 16.38 25.21 19.28
CA GLN A 358 16.80 25.80 20.56
C GLN A 358 16.32 27.25 20.70
N GLN A 359 16.50 28.07 19.66
CA GLN A 359 16.03 29.46 19.66
C GLN A 359 14.50 29.56 19.82
N ALA A 360 13.75 28.73 19.09
CA ALA A 360 12.30 28.66 19.21
C ALA A 360 11.87 28.30 20.64
N TYR A 361 12.56 27.35 21.29
CA TYR A 361 12.30 27.03 22.69
C TYR A 361 12.54 28.22 23.63
N ASP A 362 13.63 28.95 23.44
CA ASP A 362 13.96 30.11 24.27
C ASP A 362 12.94 31.26 24.14
N ILE A 363 12.29 31.39 22.98
CA ILE A 363 11.17 32.31 22.77
C ILE A 363 9.93 31.82 23.52
N LEU A 364 9.57 30.55 23.33
CA LEU A 364 8.33 29.96 23.88
C LEU A 364 8.37 29.77 25.40
N LYS A 365 9.55 29.53 25.99
CA LYS A 365 9.71 29.39 27.46
C LYS A 365 9.41 30.68 28.23
N LYS A 366 9.41 31.84 27.56
CA LYS A 366 9.13 33.15 28.17
C LYS A 366 7.63 33.49 28.18
N ILE A 367 6.80 32.61 27.63
CA ILE A 367 5.34 32.64 27.74
C ILE A 367 4.98 31.96 29.06
#